data_AF-A0A6N7PZ22-F1
#
_entry.id   AF-A0A6N7PZ22-F1
#
_cell.length_a   1.000
_cell.length_b   1.000
_cell.length_c   1.000
_cell.angle_alpha   90.00
_cell.angle_beta   90.00
_cell.angle_gamma   90.00
#
_symmetry.space_group_name_H-M   'P 1'
#
loop_
_entity.id
_entity.type
_entity.pdbx_description
1 polymer ?
#
loop_
_entity_poly.entity_id
_entity_poly.type
_entity_poly.pdbx_seq_one_letter_code
_entity_poly.pdbx_strand_id
1 'polypeptide(L)'
;MMAGFFGAAILGAYVLGKAIHGLWGNLSNRDWFSRAVPTLAAVTDEDKAMYATMIAGVIALVVTLRTYRRPDVREWTDEVASELIKVKWPTKKDVTNSTVVVIAASAVATLYLALLDRLWSFVTGIVYGTGS
;
A
#
# COMPACT_ATOMS: atom_id res chain seq x y z
N MET A 1 7.97 -18.52 -14.38
CA MET A 1 8.75 -17.29 -14.56
C MET A 1 7.97 -16.09 -15.13
N MET A 2 7.09 -16.29 -16.12
CA MET A 2 6.33 -15.18 -16.75
C MET A 2 5.21 -14.59 -15.88
N ALA A 3 4.71 -15.34 -14.89
CA ALA A 3 3.55 -14.95 -14.09
C ALA A 3 3.73 -13.63 -13.32
N GLY A 4 4.95 -13.32 -12.85
CA GLY A 4 5.24 -12.06 -12.15
C GLY A 4 5.09 -10.84 -13.05
N PHE A 5 5.57 -10.92 -14.30
CA PHE A 5 5.43 -9.86 -15.29
C PHE A 5 3.97 -9.65 -15.71
N PHE A 6 3.21 -10.73 -15.90
CA PHE A 6 1.77 -10.63 -16.21
C PHE A 6 0.98 -10.01 -15.06
N GLY A 7 1.24 -10.42 -13.81
CA GLY A 7 0.61 -9.83 -12.63
C GLY A 7 0.92 -8.35 -12.48
N ALA A 8 2.19 -7.96 -12.66
CA ALA A 8 2.62 -6.57 -12.63
C ALA A 8 1.98 -5.74 -13.76
N ALA A 9 1.83 -6.31 -14.96
CA ALA A 9 1.18 -5.65 -16.09
C ALA A 9 -0.31 -5.35 -15.80
N ILE A 10 -1.05 -6.32 -15.26
CA ILE A 10 -2.47 -6.18 -14.94
C ILE A 10 -2.67 -5.13 -13.83
N LEU A 11 -1.88 -5.22 -12.75
CA LEU A 11 -1.93 -4.26 -11.66
C LEU A 11 -1.54 -2.85 -12.13
N GLY A 12 -0.47 -2.76 -12.92
CA GLY A 12 -0.02 -1.50 -13.53
C GLY A 12 -1.10 -0.87 -14.41
N ALA A 13 -1.74 -1.64 -15.28
CA ALA A 13 -2.82 -1.18 -16.13
C ALA A 13 -4.02 -0.67 -15.30
N TYR A 14 -4.41 -1.40 -14.25
CA TYR A 14 -5.52 -1.00 -13.38
C TYR A 14 -5.23 0.31 -12.64
N VAL A 15 -4.06 0.41 -12.00
CA VAL A 15 -3.66 1.59 -11.22
C VAL A 15 -3.49 2.81 -12.14
N LEU A 16 -2.81 2.64 -13.28
CA LEU A 16 -2.64 3.71 -14.27
C LEU A 16 -3.99 4.15 -14.86
N GLY A 17 -4.89 3.21 -15.16
CA GLY A 17 -6.22 3.53 -15.67
C GLY A 17 -7.02 4.38 -14.70
N LYS A 18 -7.02 4.02 -13.41
CA LYS A 18 -7.67 4.81 -12.35
C LYS A 18 -7.02 6.18 -12.16
N ALA A 19 -5.68 6.24 -12.19
CA ALA A 19 -4.95 7.49 -12.07
C ALA A 19 -5.22 8.44 -13.25
N ILE A 20 -5.18 7.94 -14.49
CA ILE A 20 -5.46 8.73 -15.70
C ILE A 20 -6.90 9.23 -15.68
N HIS A 21 -7.87 8.37 -15.36
CA HIS A 21 -9.28 8.76 -15.24
C HIS A 21 -9.47 9.86 -14.19
N GLY A 22 -8.91 9.67 -12.99
CA GLY A 22 -9.01 10.65 -11.90
C GLY A 22 -8.34 11.97 -12.25
N LEU A 23 -7.14 11.95 -12.84
CA LEU A 23 -6.44 13.15 -13.29
C LEU A 23 -7.25 13.87 -14.37
N TRP A 24 -7.71 13.15 -15.40
CA TRP A 24 -8.50 13.74 -16.49
C TRP A 24 -9.77 14.39 -15.97
N GLY A 25 -10.53 13.73 -15.08
CA GLY A 25 -11.75 14.31 -14.49
C GLY A 25 -11.48 15.59 -13.71
N ASN A 26 -10.40 15.62 -12.91
CA ASN A 26 -10.00 16.81 -12.16
C ASN A 26 -9.51 17.94 -13.07
N LEU A 27 -8.80 17.60 -14.15
CA LEU A 27 -8.31 18.55 -15.15
C LEU A 27 -9.44 19.11 -16.01
N SER A 28 -10.43 18.29 -16.41
CA SER A 28 -11.57 18.74 -17.22
C SER A 28 -12.47 19.76 -16.52
N ASN A 29 -12.46 19.79 -15.19
CA ASN A 29 -13.23 20.76 -14.41
C ASN A 29 -12.52 22.11 -14.23
N ARG A 30 -11.29 22.27 -14.74
CA ARG A 30 -10.53 23.53 -14.64
C ARG A 30 -10.77 24.40 -15.86
N ASP A 31 -11.10 25.68 -15.63
CA ASP A 31 -11.42 26.64 -16.70
C ASP A 31 -10.34 26.78 -17.79
N TRP A 32 -9.06 26.67 -17.42
CA TRP A 32 -7.97 26.78 -18.37
C TRP A 32 -7.88 25.57 -19.31
N PHE A 33 -8.23 24.37 -18.83
CA PHE A 33 -8.17 23.13 -19.60
C PHE A 33 -9.32 23.05 -20.59
N SER A 34 -10.52 23.47 -20.15
CA SER A 34 -11.71 23.55 -21.01
C SER A 34 -11.57 24.57 -22.14
N ARG A 35 -10.77 25.63 -21.92
CA ARG A 35 -10.45 26.63 -22.95
C ARG A 35 -9.33 26.19 -23.89
N ALA A 36 -8.31 25.52 -23.36
CA ALA A 36 -7.15 25.09 -24.15
C ALA A 36 -7.46 23.87 -25.03
N VAL A 37 -8.24 22.91 -24.53
CA VAL A 37 -8.56 21.67 -25.26
C VAL A 37 -10.04 21.29 -25.10
N PRO A 38 -10.96 22.00 -25.78
CA PRO A 38 -12.40 21.81 -25.60
C PRO A 38 -12.88 20.41 -26.02
N THR A 39 -12.22 19.79 -27.01
CA THR A 39 -12.53 18.45 -27.49
C THR A 39 -12.28 17.35 -26.46
N LEU A 40 -11.28 17.52 -25.58
CA LEU A 40 -10.95 16.56 -24.52
C LEU A 40 -11.72 16.83 -23.22
N ALA A 41 -12.14 18.07 -22.99
CA ALA A 41 -12.97 18.45 -21.86
C ALA A 41 -14.44 18.02 -22.04
N ALA A 42 -14.95 18.02 -23.28
CA ALA A 42 -16.33 17.67 -23.60
C ALA A 42 -16.62 16.16 -23.65
N VAL A 43 -15.61 15.29 -23.48
CA VAL A 43 -15.78 13.83 -23.42
C VAL A 43 -16.62 13.47 -22.20
N THR A 44 -17.56 12.54 -22.34
CA THR A 44 -18.39 12.07 -21.23
C THR A 44 -17.55 11.30 -20.21
N ASP A 45 -17.97 11.23 -18.95
CA ASP A 45 -17.19 10.55 -17.92
C ASP A 45 -17.10 9.02 -18.16
N GLU A 46 -18.11 8.41 -18.78
CA GLU A 46 -18.07 7.01 -19.21
C GLU A 46 -17.04 6.77 -20.32
N ASP A 47 -17.00 7.66 -21.32
CA ASP A 47 -16.02 7.60 -22.40
C ASP A 47 -14.60 7.83 -21.87
N LYS A 48 -14.41 8.78 -20.94
CA LYS A 48 -13.11 9.01 -20.27
C LYS A 48 -12.60 7.74 -19.60
N ALA A 49 -13.46 6.98 -18.93
CA ALA A 49 -13.07 5.73 -18.27
C ALA A 49 -12.62 4.67 -19.29
N MET A 50 -13.34 4.53 -20.40
CA MET A 50 -12.97 3.63 -21.49
C MET A 50 -11.63 4.02 -22.12
N TYR A 51 -11.43 5.28 -22.48
CA TYR A 51 -10.16 5.73 -23.08
C TYR A 51 -8.99 5.62 -22.09
N ALA A 52 -9.19 6.00 -20.82
CA ALA A 52 -8.16 5.90 -19.79
C ALA A 52 -7.69 4.46 -19.57
N THR A 53 -8.62 3.50 -19.53
CA THR A 53 -8.28 2.07 -19.34
C THR A 53 -7.59 1.47 -20.56
N MET A 54 -8.01 1.84 -21.78
CA MET A 54 -7.36 1.39 -23.02
C MET A 54 -5.93 1.94 -23.13
N ILE A 55 -5.73 3.24 -22.90
CA ILE A 55 -4.40 3.87 -22.92
C ILE A 55 -3.50 3.25 -21.84
N ALA A 56 -4.02 3.08 -20.62
CA ALA A 56 -3.27 2.44 -19.54
C ALA A 56 -2.89 0.99 -19.88
N GLY A 57 -3.78 0.23 -20.52
CA GLY A 57 -3.51 -1.13 -20.97
C GLY A 57 -2.38 -1.20 -22.00
N VAL A 58 -2.40 -0.31 -23.00
CA VAL A 58 -1.34 -0.23 -24.02
C VAL A 58 0.00 0.17 -23.39
N ILE A 59 0.01 1.19 -22.52
CA ILE A 59 1.23 1.61 -21.82
C ILE A 59 1.77 0.47 -20.96
N ALA A 60 0.92 -0.20 -20.18
CA ALA A 60 1.31 -1.31 -19.32
C ALA A 60 1.89 -2.47 -20.14
N LEU A 61 1.30 -2.80 -21.30
CA LEU A 61 1.81 -3.82 -22.20
C LEU A 61 3.21 -3.44 -22.72
N VAL A 62 3.39 -2.22 -23.22
CA VAL A 62 4.67 -1.73 -23.76
C VAL A 62 5.74 -1.72 -22.67
N VAL A 63 5.42 -1.22 -21.49
CA VAL A 63 6.35 -1.20 -20.35
C VAL A 63 6.73 -2.61 -19.96
N THR A 64 5.77 -3.53 -19.86
CA THR A 64 6.04 -4.94 -19.51
C THR A 64 6.93 -5.61 -20.54
N LEU A 65 6.67 -5.43 -21.84
CA LEU A 65 7.51 -5.98 -22.90
C LEU A 65 8.92 -5.40 -22.87
N ARG A 66 9.06 -4.09 -22.62
CA ARG A 66 10.36 -3.43 -22.49
C ARG A 66 11.14 -3.94 -21.28
N THR A 67 10.47 -4.11 -20.14
CA THR A 67 11.08 -4.62 -18.92
C THR A 67 11.45 -6.09 -19.04
N TYR A 68 10.63 -6.90 -19.70
CA TYR A 68 10.91 -8.32 -19.94
C TYR A 68 12.15 -8.55 -20.83
N ARG A 69 12.47 -7.59 -21.70
CA ARG A 69 13.70 -7.63 -22.52
C ARG A 69 14.97 -7.31 -21.74
N ARG A 70 14.87 -6.83 -20.48
CA ARG A 70 16.04 -6.57 -19.64
C ARG A 70 16.43 -7.85 -18.88
N PRO A 71 17.61 -8.44 -19.13
CA PRO A 71 18.03 -9.67 -18.47
C PRO A 71 18.10 -9.51 -16.95
N ASP A 72 18.62 -8.38 -16.47
CA ASP A 72 18.77 -8.09 -15.03
C ASP A 72 17.43 -8.15 -14.28
N VAL A 73 16.36 -7.62 -14.88
CA VAL A 73 15.04 -7.59 -14.22
C VAL A 73 14.40 -8.96 -14.23
N ARG A 74 14.66 -9.74 -15.29
CA ARG A 74 14.19 -11.13 -15.37
C ARG A 74 14.88 -11.95 -14.29
N GLU A 75 16.21 -11.94 -14.24
CA GLU A 75 16.98 -12.65 -13.21
C GLU A 75 16.54 -12.27 -11.80
N TRP A 76 16.37 -10.97 -11.53
CA TRP A 76 15.85 -10.51 -10.24
C TRP A 76 14.45 -11.06 -9.92
N THR A 77 13.57 -11.13 -10.91
CA THR A 77 12.22 -11.72 -10.72
C THR A 77 12.31 -13.22 -10.44
N ASP A 78 13.27 -13.91 -11.06
CA ASP A 78 13.60 -15.33 -10.86
C ASP A 78 14.09 -15.58 -9.43
N GLU A 79 15.01 -14.75 -8.95
CA GLU A 79 15.49 -14.78 -7.57
C GLU A 79 14.36 -14.54 -6.56
N VAL A 80 13.57 -13.46 -6.72
CA VAL A 80 12.46 -13.14 -5.83
C VAL A 80 11.44 -14.29 -5.79
N ALA A 81 11.10 -14.87 -6.93
CA ALA A 81 10.19 -16.02 -6.96
C ALA A 81 10.79 -17.22 -6.20
N SER A 82 12.09 -17.47 -6.37
CA SER A 82 12.78 -18.55 -5.66
C SER A 82 12.83 -18.33 -4.14
N GLU A 83 12.98 -17.08 -3.68
CA GLU A 83 12.97 -16.74 -2.26
C GLU A 83 11.56 -16.78 -1.68
N LEU A 84 10.55 -16.30 -2.41
CA LEU A 84 9.15 -16.33 -1.97
C LEU A 84 8.62 -17.75 -1.78
N ILE A 85 9.12 -18.74 -2.52
CA ILE A 85 8.76 -20.15 -2.34
C ILE A 85 9.28 -20.69 -0.99
N LYS A 86 10.38 -20.14 -0.47
CA LYS A 86 10.94 -20.53 0.84
C LYS A 86 10.17 -19.91 2.01
N VAL A 87 9.38 -18.86 1.77
CA VAL A 87 8.62 -18.17 2.82
C VAL A 87 7.48 -19.08 3.32
N LYS A 88 7.48 -19.36 4.62
CA LYS A 88 6.35 -20.01 5.29
C LYS A 88 5.21 -19.03 5.47
N TRP A 89 4.20 -19.11 4.61
CA TRP A 89 2.98 -18.32 4.76
C TRP A 89 2.18 -18.78 5.97
N PRO A 90 1.85 -17.87 6.91
CA PRO A 90 1.20 -18.25 8.17
C PRO A 90 -0.23 -18.71 7.92
N THR A 91 -0.67 -19.72 8.67
CA THR A 91 -2.08 -20.11 8.69
C THR A 91 -2.88 -19.14 9.57
N LYS A 92 -4.22 -19.13 9.43
CA LYS A 92 -5.09 -18.34 10.33
C LYS A 92 -4.81 -18.60 11.81
N LYS A 93 -4.49 -19.85 12.17
CA LYS A 93 -4.14 -20.24 13.54
C LYS A 93 -2.83 -19.59 14.00
N ASP A 94 -1.80 -19.56 13.14
CA ASP A 94 -0.50 -18.94 13.46
C ASP A 94 -0.64 -17.43 13.68
N VAL A 95 -1.46 -16.77 12.85
CA VAL A 95 -1.76 -15.34 12.99
C VAL A 95 -2.49 -15.07 14.31
N THR A 96 -3.57 -15.80 14.60
CA THR A 96 -4.31 -15.61 15.85
C THR A 96 -3.45 -15.88 17.08
N ASN A 97 -2.65 -16.94 17.07
CA ASN A 97 -1.75 -17.25 18.18
C ASN A 97 -0.75 -16.12 18.42
N SER A 98 -0.11 -15.62 17.36
CA SER A 98 0.85 -14.51 17.46
C SER A 98 0.19 -13.24 18.00
N THR A 99 -1.02 -12.91 17.52
CA THR A 99 -1.79 -11.77 18.01
C THR A 99 -2.14 -11.90 19.49
N VAL A 100 -2.59 -13.07 19.93
CA VAL A 100 -2.91 -13.32 21.35
C VAL A 100 -1.67 -13.15 22.24
N VAL A 101 -0.51 -13.63 21.80
CA VAL A 101 0.76 -13.44 22.52
C VAL A 101 1.10 -11.96 22.66
N VAL A 102 1.00 -11.18 21.59
CA VAL A 102 1.28 -9.73 21.62
C VAL A 102 0.32 -9.00 22.56
N ILE A 103 -0.98 -9.33 22.51
CA ILE A 103 -1.98 -8.76 23.42
C ILE A 103 -1.66 -9.09 24.88
N ALA A 104 -1.34 -10.36 25.18
CA ALA A 104 -1.00 -10.78 26.53
C ALA A 104 0.27 -10.09 27.06
N ALA A 105 1.34 -10.05 26.24
CA ALA A 105 2.58 -9.38 26.60
C ALA A 105 2.36 -7.87 26.86
N SER A 106 1.55 -7.22 26.02
CA SER A 106 1.22 -5.79 26.15
C SER A 106 0.37 -5.51 27.39
N ALA A 107 -0.57 -6.42 27.72
CA ALA A 107 -1.40 -6.31 28.93
C ALA A 107 -0.55 -6.45 30.19
N VAL A 108 0.37 -7.43 30.23
CA VAL A 108 1.28 -7.61 31.36
C VAL A 108 2.21 -6.40 31.52
N ALA A 109 2.78 -5.90 30.43
CA ALA A 109 3.64 -4.71 30.47
C ALA A 109 2.87 -3.49 31.00
N THR A 110 1.66 -3.26 30.50
CA THR A 110 0.79 -2.17 30.96
C THR A 110 0.45 -2.29 32.44
N LEU A 111 0.10 -3.50 32.91
CA LEU A 111 -0.19 -3.74 34.31
C LEU A 111 1.02 -3.48 35.21
N TYR A 112 2.20 -3.95 34.79
CA TYR A 112 3.44 -3.72 35.52
C TYR A 112 3.77 -2.24 35.65
N LEU A 113 3.70 -1.49 34.55
CA LEU A 113 3.92 -0.05 34.56
C LEU A 113 2.90 0.69 35.43
N ALA A 114 1.61 0.35 35.32
CA ALA A 114 0.57 0.96 36.15
C ALA A 114 0.79 0.73 37.66
N LEU A 115 1.29 -0.44 38.04
CA LEU A 115 1.65 -0.74 39.43
C LEU A 115 2.86 0.07 39.89
N LEU A 116 3.89 0.18 39.05
CA LEU A 116 5.06 1.01 39.34
C LEU A 116 4.68 2.48 39.49
N ASP A 117 3.86 3.03 38.59
CA ASP A 117 3.40 4.42 38.66
C ASP A 117 2.68 4.69 39.99
N ARG A 118 1.84 3.74 40.42
CA ARG A 118 1.15 3.83 41.72
C ARG A 118 2.10 3.73 42.91
N LEU A 119 3.08 2.82 42.85
CA LEU A 119 4.11 2.66 43.88
C LEU A 119 4.92 3.96 44.02
N TRP A 120 5.40 4.50 42.91
CA TRP A 120 6.18 5.73 42.90
C TRP A 120 5.38 6.91 43.41
N SER A 121 4.13 7.06 42.97
CA SER A 121 3.22 8.10 43.49
C SER A 121 3.07 8.03 45.02
N PHE A 122 2.89 6.83 45.57
CA PHE A 122 2.83 6.62 47.03
C PHE A 122 4.13 6.98 47.74
N VAL A 123 5.28 6.50 47.24
CA VAL A 123 6.60 6.78 47.82
C VAL A 123 6.90 8.28 47.78
N THR A 124 6.67 8.94 46.64
CA THR A 124 6.86 10.39 46.52
C THR A 124 5.90 11.17 47.40
N GLY A 125 4.66 10.69 47.58
CA GLY A 125 3.70 11.29 48.49
C GLY A 125 4.15 11.26 49.95
N ILE A 126 4.80 10.19 50.39
CA ILE A 126 5.37 10.11 51.75
C ILE A 126 6.56 11.07 51.91
N VAL A 127 7.50 11.03 50.96
CA VAL A 127 8.75 11.79 51.05
C VAL A 127 8.50 13.29 50.95
N TYR A 128 7.67 13.73 50.01
CA TYR A 128 7.36 15.15 49.81
C TYR A 128 6.18 15.65 50.65
N GLY A 129 5.27 14.77 51.09
CA GLY A 129 4.12 15.11 51.93
C GLY A 129 4.45 15.34 53.42
N THR A 130 5.69 15.08 53.84
CA THR A 130 6.17 15.37 55.22
C THR A 130 6.95 16.70 55.28
N GLY A 131 6.95 17.49 54.20
CA GLY A 131 7.75 18.72 54.04
C GLY A 131 6.96 20.02 53.82
N SER A 132 5.72 20.11 54.32
CA SER A 132 4.98 21.36 54.50
C SER A 132 4.34 21.41 55.88
#